data_AF-A0A2P8F982-F1
#
_entry.id   AF-A0A2P8F982-F1
#
_cell.length_a   1.000
_cell.length_b   1.000
_cell.length_c   1.000
_cell.angle_alpha   90.00
_cell.angle_beta   90.00
_cell.angle_gamma   90.00
#
_symmetry.space_group_name_H-M   'P 1'
#
loop_
_entity.id
_entity.type
_entity.pdbx_description
1 polymer ?
#
loop_
_entity_poly.entity_id
_entity_poly.type
_entity_poly.pdbx_seq_one_letter_code
_entity_poly.pdbx_strand_id
1 'polypeptide(L)'
;MEKARLKVIGRLQKDLNKRFIHGLDLVDLKDNQLILFCDYSEFDISVDYVFTEIIDEQKGEVIPGCHIILKNVSQQFFKPFDSIPHGWKTVCKFEFVNNNIPSVIYELPEVKGWDEIGRHLFFT
;
A
#
# COMPACT_ATOMS: atom_id res chain seq x y z
N MET A 1 -0.40 22.19 6.08
CA MET A 1 -0.95 20.82 6.17
C MET A 1 0.21 19.87 6.10
N GLU A 2 0.30 18.96 7.05
CA GLU A 2 1.30 17.88 7.03
C GLU A 2 0.92 16.91 5.90
N LYS A 3 1.89 16.50 5.07
CA LYS A 3 1.66 15.47 4.06
C LYS A 3 1.60 14.12 4.77
N ALA A 4 0.59 13.30 4.47
CA ALA A 4 0.51 11.98 5.07
C ALA A 4 1.68 11.13 4.57
N ARG A 5 2.29 10.38 5.49
CA ARG A 5 3.39 9.47 5.19
C ARG A 5 2.97 8.04 5.52
N LEU A 6 3.08 7.15 4.55
CA LEU A 6 2.69 5.75 4.70
C LEU A 6 3.87 4.82 4.43
N LYS A 7 4.21 3.99 5.42
CA LYS A 7 5.24 2.97 5.27
C LYS A 7 4.66 1.70 4.63
N VAL A 8 5.21 1.33 3.49
CA VAL A 8 4.83 0.15 2.71
C VAL A 8 5.93 -0.89 2.82
N ILE A 9 5.62 -2.07 3.35
CA ILE A 9 6.61 -3.08 3.74
C ILE A 9 6.67 -4.28 2.80
N GLY A 10 5.72 -4.40 1.87
CA GLY A 10 5.70 -5.56 0.99
C GLY A 10 4.52 -5.61 0.03
N ARG A 11 4.65 -6.51 -0.94
CA ARG A 11 3.55 -6.94 -1.81
C ARG A 11 2.83 -8.10 -1.14
N LEU A 12 1.51 -8.11 -1.14
CA LEU A 12 0.79 -9.25 -0.59
C LEU A 12 1.03 -10.48 -1.45
N GLN A 13 1.39 -11.61 -0.82
CA GLN A 13 1.56 -12.87 -1.54
C GLN A 13 0.23 -13.27 -2.23
N LYS A 14 0.28 -13.65 -3.51
CA LYS A 14 -0.90 -13.94 -4.34
C LYS A 14 -1.89 -14.93 -3.72
N ASP A 15 -1.40 -15.94 -3.01
CA ASP A 15 -2.25 -16.96 -2.37
C ASP A 15 -3.18 -16.37 -1.29
N LEU A 16 -2.78 -15.24 -0.69
CA LEU A 16 -3.57 -14.54 0.34
C LEU A 16 -4.63 -13.62 -0.24
N ASN A 17 -4.55 -13.24 -1.53
CA ASN A 17 -5.55 -12.38 -2.18
C ASN A 17 -6.97 -12.93 -1.98
N LYS A 18 -7.14 -14.25 -2.01
CA LYS A 18 -8.44 -14.91 -1.82
C LYS A 18 -9.11 -14.56 -0.49
N ARG A 19 -8.33 -14.30 0.56
CA ARG A 19 -8.86 -13.92 1.88
C ARG A 19 -9.36 -12.47 1.89
N PHE A 20 -8.80 -11.62 1.05
CA PHE A 20 -9.09 -10.19 0.99
C PHE A 20 -10.09 -9.81 -0.11
N ILE A 21 -10.68 -10.78 -0.84
CA ILE A 21 -11.59 -10.51 -1.96
C ILE A 21 -12.68 -9.49 -1.59
N HIS A 22 -13.35 -9.70 -0.45
CA HIS A 22 -14.42 -8.80 -0.01
C HIS A 22 -13.91 -7.50 0.62
N GLY A 23 -12.82 -7.56 1.38
CA GLY A 23 -12.26 -6.40 2.08
C GLY A 23 -11.59 -5.39 1.15
N LEU A 24 -11.08 -5.84 0.00
CA LEU A 24 -10.33 -5.01 -0.95
C LEU A 24 -10.97 -4.95 -2.34
N ASP A 25 -12.13 -5.55 -2.54
CA ASP A 25 -12.82 -5.61 -3.83
C ASP A 25 -11.89 -6.10 -4.96
N LEU A 26 -11.49 -7.37 -4.86
CA LEU A 26 -10.50 -7.99 -5.76
C LEU A 26 -11.13 -8.78 -6.92
N VAL A 27 -12.41 -8.55 -7.22
CA VAL A 27 -13.11 -9.27 -8.29
C VAL A 27 -12.46 -9.00 -9.65
N ASP A 28 -12.02 -7.76 -9.88
CA ASP A 28 -11.36 -7.32 -11.13
C ASP A 28 -10.12 -6.46 -10.83
N LEU A 29 -9.07 -7.05 -10.28
CA LEU A 29 -7.80 -6.35 -10.05
C LEU A 29 -7.15 -5.97 -11.38
N LYS A 30 -7.02 -4.65 -11.64
CA LYS A 30 -6.43 -4.13 -12.88
C LYS A 30 -4.89 -4.23 -12.88
N ASP A 31 -4.28 -4.19 -14.07
CA ASP A 31 -2.82 -4.24 -14.23
C ASP A 31 -2.08 -3.08 -13.55
N ASN A 32 -2.74 -1.93 -13.42
CA ASN A 32 -2.21 -0.75 -12.74
C ASN A 32 -2.54 -0.74 -11.24
N GLN A 33 -3.05 -1.84 -10.69
CA GLN A 33 -3.41 -1.96 -9.29
C GLN A 33 -2.55 -3.00 -8.58
N LEU A 34 -2.25 -2.74 -7.32
CA LEU A 34 -1.44 -3.65 -6.51
C LEU A 34 -1.93 -3.69 -5.08
N ILE A 35 -1.83 -4.87 -4.48
CA ILE A 35 -2.14 -5.08 -3.07
C ILE A 35 -0.84 -5.04 -2.28
N LEU A 36 -0.75 -4.06 -1.40
CA LEU A 36 0.44 -3.77 -0.62
C LEU A 36 0.13 -3.89 0.86
N PHE A 37 1.13 -4.35 1.60
CA PHE A 37 1.10 -4.42 3.03
C PHE A 37 1.69 -3.12 3.59
N CYS A 38 0.94 -2.46 4.45
CA CYS A 38 1.29 -1.19 5.06
C CYS A 38 1.55 -1.38 6.56
N ASP A 39 2.65 -0.82 7.03
CA ASP A 39 2.96 -0.78 8.45
C ASP A 39 2.09 0.28 9.16
N TYR A 40 2.30 0.45 10.46
CA TYR A 40 1.69 1.50 11.25
C TYR A 40 1.78 2.87 10.56
N SER A 41 0.63 3.49 10.34
CA SER A 41 0.56 4.89 9.88
C SER A 41 0.54 5.85 11.05
N GLU A 42 1.21 6.98 10.93
CA GLU A 42 1.16 8.11 11.88
C GLU A 42 -0.06 9.01 11.66
N PHE A 43 -0.85 8.74 10.62
CA PHE A 43 -1.98 9.58 10.20
C PHE A 43 -3.21 8.72 9.92
N ASP A 44 -4.40 9.33 10.04
CA ASP A 44 -5.60 8.77 9.43
C ASP A 44 -5.59 9.13 7.93
N ILE A 45 -5.48 8.11 7.06
CA ILE A 45 -5.40 8.31 5.61
C ILE A 45 -6.68 7.81 4.95
N SER A 46 -7.51 8.73 4.47
CA SER A 46 -8.77 8.37 3.81
C SER A 46 -8.54 7.59 2.51
N VAL A 47 -9.47 6.70 2.18
CA VAL A 47 -9.58 6.18 0.80
C VAL A 47 -9.68 7.36 -0.19
N ASP A 48 -9.15 7.15 -1.38
CA ASP A 48 -8.90 8.11 -2.45
C ASP A 48 -7.83 9.16 -2.16
N TYR A 49 -7.10 9.06 -1.04
CA TYR A 49 -5.87 9.84 -0.83
C TYR A 49 -4.85 9.55 -1.92
N VAL A 50 -4.19 10.61 -2.41
CA VAL A 50 -3.21 10.56 -3.49
C VAL A 50 -1.83 10.82 -2.94
N PHE A 51 -0.95 9.81 -3.05
CA PHE A 51 0.47 9.96 -2.82
C PHE A 51 1.17 10.35 -4.12
N THR A 52 2.09 11.30 -4.01
CA THR A 52 2.77 11.94 -5.13
C THR A 52 4.25 11.55 -5.26
N GLU A 53 4.79 10.93 -4.22
CA GLU A 53 6.21 10.60 -4.09
C GLU A 53 6.38 9.20 -3.52
N ILE A 54 7.42 8.50 -3.96
CA ILE A 54 7.94 7.29 -3.31
C ILE A 54 9.33 7.59 -2.79
N ILE A 55 9.60 7.25 -1.53
CA ILE A 55 10.90 7.42 -0.89
C ILE A 55 11.45 6.04 -0.53
N ASP A 56 12.65 5.73 -1.01
CA ASP A 56 13.45 4.59 -0.57
C ASP A 56 14.62 5.10 0.27
N GLU A 57 14.41 5.20 1.58
CA GLU A 57 15.44 5.68 2.51
C GLU A 57 16.66 4.75 2.56
N GLN A 58 16.48 3.45 2.25
CA GLN A 58 17.56 2.47 2.29
C GLN A 58 18.53 2.64 1.11
N LYS A 59 18.04 3.22 0.01
CA LYS A 59 18.85 3.59 -1.17
C LYS A 59 19.15 5.09 -1.25
N GLY A 60 18.53 5.92 -0.41
CA GLY A 60 18.63 7.37 -0.51
C GLY A 60 17.97 7.93 -1.78
N GLU A 61 16.94 7.25 -2.28
CA GLU A 61 16.27 7.57 -3.54
C GLU A 61 14.88 8.19 -3.28
N VAL A 62 14.54 9.22 -4.06
CA VAL A 62 13.21 9.83 -4.08
C VAL A 62 12.70 9.81 -5.51
N ILE A 63 11.52 9.25 -5.71
CA ILE A 63 10.84 9.13 -6.99
C ILE A 63 9.63 10.08 -6.98
N PRO A 64 9.78 11.31 -7.49
CA PRO A 64 8.69 12.28 -7.52
C PRO A 64 7.72 12.03 -8.69
N GLY A 65 6.58 12.72 -8.68
CA GLY A 65 5.62 12.73 -9.78
C GLY A 65 4.82 11.42 -9.93
N CYS A 66 4.90 10.54 -8.94
CA CYS A 66 4.02 9.39 -8.84
C CYS A 66 2.58 9.87 -8.59
N HIS A 67 1.59 9.08 -8.97
CA HIS A 67 0.18 9.34 -8.66
C HIS A 67 -0.41 8.02 -8.22
N ILE A 68 -0.37 7.79 -6.91
CA ILE A 68 -0.75 6.53 -6.28
C ILE A 68 -1.99 6.78 -5.43
N ILE A 69 -3.11 6.19 -5.82
CA ILE A 69 -4.39 6.40 -5.16
C ILE A 69 -4.66 5.22 -4.22
N LEU A 70 -4.93 5.50 -2.96
CA LEU A 70 -5.43 4.49 -2.03
C LEU A 70 -6.89 4.13 -2.38
N LYS A 71 -7.17 2.94 -2.89
CA LYS A 71 -8.53 2.56 -3.33
C LYS A 71 -9.33 1.83 -2.27
N ASN A 72 -8.70 0.93 -1.53
CA ASN A 72 -9.38 0.17 -0.48
C ASN A 72 -8.39 -0.16 0.63
N VAL A 73 -8.91 -0.27 1.85
CA VAL A 73 -8.16 -0.63 3.05
C VAL A 73 -8.84 -1.82 3.70
N SER A 74 -8.06 -2.79 4.17
CA SER A 74 -8.53 -3.91 4.96
C SER A 74 -7.58 -4.17 6.13
N GLN A 75 -8.09 -4.85 7.16
CA GLN A 75 -7.33 -5.24 8.35
C GLN A 75 -7.25 -6.78 8.49
N GLN A 76 -6.64 -7.26 9.58
CA GLN A 76 -6.35 -8.68 9.85
C GLN A 76 -7.53 -9.66 9.82
N PHE A 77 -8.75 -9.17 10.03
CA PHE A 77 -10.00 -9.92 9.94
C PHE A 77 -10.71 -9.76 8.59
N PHE A 78 -10.01 -9.26 7.55
CA PHE A 78 -10.48 -9.18 6.16
C PHE A 78 -11.74 -8.33 5.96
N LYS A 79 -12.00 -7.38 6.87
CA LYS A 79 -13.08 -6.40 6.74
C LYS A 79 -12.54 -5.09 6.18
N PRO A 80 -13.33 -4.40 5.34
CA PRO A 80 -12.95 -3.12 4.77
C PRO A 80 -12.90 -2.03 5.85
N PHE A 81 -12.09 -1.00 5.59
CA PHE A 81 -12.12 0.31 6.24
C PHE A 81 -12.25 1.43 5.21
N ASP A 82 -12.79 2.56 5.65
CA ASP A 82 -12.90 3.79 4.86
C ASP A 82 -11.61 4.63 4.89
N SER A 83 -10.66 4.27 5.76
CA SER A 83 -9.35 4.90 5.91
C SER A 83 -8.32 3.91 6.48
N ILE A 84 -7.03 4.23 6.34
CA ILE A 84 -5.97 3.66 7.16
C ILE A 84 -6.03 4.39 8.50
N PRO A 85 -6.34 3.70 9.62
CA PRO A 85 -6.39 4.37 10.91
C PRO A 85 -4.98 4.63 11.46
N HIS A 86 -4.83 5.74 12.18
CA HIS A 86 -3.60 6.03 12.92
C HIS A 86 -3.23 4.88 13.88
N GLY A 87 -1.99 4.41 13.79
CA GLY A 87 -1.46 3.35 14.64
C GLY A 87 -1.87 1.93 14.22
N TRP A 88 -2.33 1.73 12.98
CA TRP A 88 -2.72 0.42 12.47
C TRP A 88 -1.85 -0.06 11.33
N LYS A 89 -1.54 -1.37 11.34
CA LYS A 89 -1.12 -2.08 10.13
C LYS A 89 -2.34 -2.37 9.28
N THR A 90 -2.19 -2.29 7.97
CA THR A 90 -3.28 -2.54 7.03
C THR A 90 -2.79 -3.25 5.77
N VAL A 91 -3.71 -3.90 5.06
CA VAL A 91 -3.50 -4.34 3.69
C VAL A 91 -4.32 -3.41 2.80
N CYS A 92 -3.69 -2.81 1.81
CA CYS A 92 -4.29 -1.77 1.00
C CYS A 92 -4.22 -2.10 -0.49
N LYS A 93 -5.29 -1.76 -1.22
CA LYS A 93 -5.29 -1.74 -2.69
C LYS A 93 -4.90 -0.34 -3.14
N PHE A 94 -3.87 -0.25 -3.97
CA PHE A 94 -3.45 0.99 -4.60
C PHE A 94 -3.66 0.95 -6.11
N GLU A 95 -3.94 2.11 -6.68
CA GLU A 95 -4.01 2.33 -8.13
C GLU A 95 -2.92 3.32 -8.56
N PHE A 96 -2.15 2.95 -9.58
CA PHE A 96 -1.09 3.75 -10.17
C PHE A 96 -1.61 4.40 -11.46
N VAL A 97 -1.92 5.70 -11.41
CA VAL A 97 -2.73 6.40 -12.45
C VAL A 97 -2.11 6.34 -13.84
N ASN A 98 -0.78 6.43 -13.94
CA ASN A 98 -0.08 6.46 -15.23
C ASN A 98 0.12 5.06 -15.85
N ASN A 99 -0.61 4.04 -15.37
CA ASN A 99 -0.46 2.62 -15.76
C ASN A 99 0.97 2.08 -15.67
N ASN A 100 1.81 2.72 -14.86
CA ASN A 100 3.20 2.33 -14.66
C ASN A 100 3.44 2.21 -13.16
N ILE A 101 3.54 0.97 -12.68
CA ILE A 101 3.95 0.69 -11.31
C ILE A 101 5.48 0.86 -11.28
N PRO A 102 6.03 1.81 -10.50
CA PRO A 102 7.47 2.05 -10.48
C PRO A 102 8.25 0.77 -10.14
N SER A 103 9.38 0.54 -10.82
CA SER A 103 10.16 -0.70 -10.67
C SER A 103 10.55 -1.00 -9.22
N VAL A 104 10.79 0.05 -8.42
CA VAL A 104 11.10 -0.05 -6.99
C VAL A 104 10.04 -0.82 -6.18
N ILE A 105 8.77 -0.74 -6.59
CA ILE A 105 7.67 -1.46 -5.94
C ILE A 105 7.83 -2.97 -6.11
N TYR A 106 8.34 -3.43 -7.26
CA TYR A 106 8.59 -4.85 -7.49
C TYR A 106 9.81 -5.38 -6.74
N GLU A 107 10.67 -4.49 -6.24
CA GLU A 107 11.79 -4.85 -5.37
C GLU A 107 11.37 -5.05 -3.90
N LEU A 108 10.13 -4.69 -3.54
CA LEU A 108 9.56 -5.03 -2.24
C LEU A 108 9.38 -6.55 -2.10
N PRO A 109 9.61 -7.10 -0.89
CA PRO A 109 9.40 -8.52 -0.63
C PRO A 109 7.92 -8.89 -0.78
N GLU A 110 7.65 -10.16 -1.04
CA GLU A 110 6.31 -10.71 -0.87
C GLU A 110 6.09 -11.07 0.59
N VAL A 111 5.03 -10.54 1.18
CA VAL A 111 4.69 -10.70 2.61
C VAL A 111 3.50 -11.64 2.76
N LYS A 112 3.62 -12.56 3.73
CA LYS A 112 2.63 -13.60 4.07
C LYS A 112 1.92 -13.33 5.39
N GLY A 113 2.42 -12.42 6.22
CA GLY A 113 1.88 -12.18 7.55
C GLY A 113 2.16 -10.78 8.10
N TRP A 114 1.59 -10.50 9.27
CA TRP A 114 1.64 -9.19 9.94
C TRP A 114 2.97 -8.89 10.63
N ASP A 115 3.76 -9.93 10.93
CA ASP A 115 5.00 -9.83 11.72
C ASP A 115 6.26 -9.71 10.84
N GLU A 116 6.10 -9.62 9.52
CA GLU A 116 7.24 -9.55 8.62
C GLU A 116 7.89 -8.16 8.64
N ILE A 117 9.22 -8.17 8.72
CA ILE A 117 10.07 -6.98 8.73
C ILE A 117 11.08 -7.16 7.61
N GLY A 118 11.25 -6.11 6.80
CA GLY A 118 12.17 -6.16 5.67
C GLY A 118 12.36 -4.80 5.03
N ARG A 119 12.70 -4.83 3.74
CA ARG A 119 12.76 -3.63 2.92
C ARG A 119 11.41 -2.92 2.90
N HIS A 120 11.43 -1.60 2.97
CA HIS A 120 10.21 -0.79 2.92
C HIS A 120 10.40 0.46 2.06
N LEU A 121 9.28 1.04 1.67
CA LEU A 121 9.18 2.31 0.97
C LEU A 121 8.25 3.23 1.75
N PHE A 122 8.37 4.53 1.55
CA PHE A 122 7.38 5.49 2.03
C PHE A 122 6.64 6.10 0.86
N PHE A 123 5.32 6.18 0.97
CA PHE A 123 4.49 6.99 0.08
C PHE A 123 4.16 8.31 0.77
N THR A 124 4.33 9.44 0.07
CA THR A 124 4.10 10.80 0.58
C THR A 124 3.39 11.72 -0.41
#